data_AF-A0A497GWF4-F1
#
_entry.id   AF-A0A497GWF4-F1
#
_cell.length_a   1.000
_cell.length_b   1.000
_cell.length_c   1.000
_cell.angle_alpha   90.00
_cell.angle_beta   90.00
_cell.angle_gamma   90.00
#
_symmetry.space_group_name_H-M   'P 1'
#
loop_
_entity.id
_entity.type
_entity.pdbx_description
1 polymer ?
#
loop_
_entity_poly.entity_id
_entity_poly.type
_entity_poly.pdbx_seq_one_letter_code
_entity_poly.pdbx_strand_id
1 'polypeptide(L)'
;MTFWEDFKNWMESWLGVLSFIRTYTRIGERVLHPENYENMSDSEYLKELNNQSVKDKSVDCGLFPNLLGAPIFNTVYSAGFGKEVERRVNSVCLQSLLNPQDYIVHKRRFNNPDVNYQFYLKELGYDNIQQQIISDLDTYYPSPVDFIRFGVREVFNPTIVSKYRYDADYPDQIDIHARKAGISPDVMRWYWRAHWELPSFYNIREARWRDIIDDNTLDEFLKTADYPQYWRNILKEIIYTPYTRVDVRRLYQTGVIDRDEVYRNYLDIGYDPEHAEKLTQFTVLDADKTKEMLSTFVNAYKQDIITESELKDKLLELGYSEQEVDLRIQLLNNQSVVHQRKRDLTRSQIEKLFKKGFITSEELEERLINLGYSEDDVGLMKMLIISETENYKVWVSEIKKAYKLDLLDHDEAFSKLRDCGYTDEAITLSLAIIDLQKGDVE
;
A
#
# COMPACT_ATOMS: atom_id res chain seq x y z
N MET A 1 78.15 16.71 -50.52
CA MET A 1 76.91 17.37 -50.98
C MET A 1 77.20 18.06 -52.31
N THR A 2 76.17 18.17 -53.15
CA THR A 2 76.00 19.15 -54.25
C THR A 2 76.57 18.85 -55.64
N PHE A 3 76.68 17.59 -56.08
CA PHE A 3 76.77 17.34 -57.54
C PHE A 3 75.88 16.19 -57.98
N TRP A 4 75.98 15.03 -57.32
CA TRP A 4 75.14 13.88 -57.69
C TRP A 4 73.68 14.02 -57.27
N GLU A 5 73.40 14.71 -56.14
CA GLU A 5 72.03 15.08 -55.75
C GLU A 5 71.45 16.18 -56.65
N ASP A 6 72.25 17.18 -57.02
CA ASP A 6 71.83 18.25 -57.94
C ASP A 6 71.63 17.74 -59.36
N PHE A 7 72.46 16.79 -59.81
CA PHE A 7 72.30 16.11 -61.10
C PHE A 7 71.08 15.19 -61.13
N LYS A 8 70.79 14.49 -60.02
CA LYS A 8 69.57 13.67 -59.88
C LYS A 8 68.31 14.56 -59.86
N ASN A 9 68.31 15.64 -59.09
CA ASN A 9 67.22 16.62 -59.06
C ASN A 9 67.05 17.35 -60.41
N TRP A 10 68.15 17.61 -61.13
CA TRP A 10 68.14 18.18 -62.47
C TRP A 10 67.62 17.20 -63.52
N MET A 11 67.97 15.90 -63.42
CA MET A 11 67.43 14.83 -64.27
C MET A 11 65.94 14.55 -63.99
N GLU A 12 65.51 14.57 -62.73
CA GLU A 12 64.09 14.43 -62.33
C GLU A 12 63.27 15.66 -62.77
N SER A 13 63.85 16.88 -62.68
CA SER A 13 63.32 18.10 -63.28
C SER A 13 63.22 18.00 -64.80
N TRP A 14 64.23 17.45 -65.48
CA TRP A 14 64.24 17.24 -66.94
C TRP A 14 63.24 16.19 -67.41
N LEU A 15 62.99 15.14 -66.63
CA LEU A 15 61.91 14.17 -66.89
C LEU A 15 60.52 14.81 -66.70
N GLY A 16 60.37 15.70 -65.73
CA GLY A 16 59.21 16.58 -65.58
C GLY A 16 59.03 17.53 -66.78
N VAL A 17 60.13 18.10 -67.28
CA VAL A 17 60.14 18.96 -68.48
C VAL A 17 59.87 18.18 -69.77
N LEU A 18 60.30 16.92 -69.89
CA LEU A 18 60.00 16.06 -71.04
C LEU A 18 58.53 15.57 -71.04
N SER A 19 57.96 15.32 -69.85
CA SER A 19 56.52 15.10 -69.68
C SER A 19 55.72 16.37 -70.03
N PHE A 20 56.23 17.53 -69.60
CA PHE A 20 55.69 18.85 -69.94
C PHE A 20 55.76 19.14 -71.44
N ILE A 21 56.87 18.82 -72.11
CA ILE A 21 57.07 19.00 -73.57
C ILE A 21 56.23 18.01 -74.38
N ARG A 22 56.10 16.74 -73.96
CA ARG A 22 55.19 15.77 -74.62
C ARG A 22 53.72 16.17 -74.52
N THR A 23 53.34 16.76 -73.39
CA THR A 23 52.00 17.33 -73.20
C THR A 23 51.83 18.58 -74.06
N TYR A 24 52.86 19.43 -74.15
CA TYR A 24 52.86 20.63 -75.00
C TYR A 24 52.91 20.34 -76.51
N THR A 25 53.55 19.28 -76.99
CA THR A 25 53.51 18.91 -78.42
C THR A 25 52.15 18.36 -78.82
N ARG A 26 51.48 17.59 -77.94
CA ARG A 26 50.08 17.16 -78.14
C ARG A 26 49.08 18.32 -78.09
N ILE A 27 49.38 19.36 -77.32
CA ILE A 27 48.57 20.58 -77.25
C ILE A 27 48.88 21.52 -78.43
N GLY A 28 50.14 21.60 -78.87
CA GLY A 28 50.58 22.37 -80.03
C GLY A 28 49.96 21.88 -81.35
N GLU A 29 49.81 20.57 -81.54
CA GLU A 29 49.06 20.00 -82.67
C GLU A 29 47.57 20.39 -82.64
N ARG A 30 46.98 20.59 -81.46
CA ARG A 30 45.57 21.00 -81.29
C ARG A 30 45.33 22.50 -81.49
N VAL A 31 46.35 23.33 -81.26
CA VAL A 31 46.30 24.80 -81.46
C VAL A 31 46.46 25.18 -82.95
N LEU A 32 47.19 24.38 -83.73
CA LEU A 32 47.45 24.64 -85.15
C LEU A 32 46.34 24.17 -86.10
N HIS A 33 45.35 23.40 -85.60
CA HIS A 33 44.20 22.89 -86.37
C HIS A 33 42.86 23.16 -85.65
N PRO A 34 42.41 24.42 -85.56
CA PRO A 34 41.20 24.81 -84.83
C PRO A 34 39.89 24.26 -85.46
N GLU A 35 39.91 23.95 -86.75
CA GLU A 35 38.79 23.37 -87.52
C GLU A 35 38.30 22.01 -86.96
N ASN A 36 39.17 21.27 -86.27
CA ASN A 36 38.87 19.92 -85.78
C ASN A 36 38.08 19.91 -84.45
N TYR A 37 37.84 21.07 -83.83
CA TYR A 37 37.22 21.16 -82.50
C TYR A 37 36.28 22.36 -82.34
N GLU A 38 35.45 22.64 -83.36
CA GLU A 38 34.36 23.63 -83.31
C GLU A 38 33.31 23.37 -82.20
N ASN A 39 33.38 22.23 -81.51
CA ASN A 39 32.59 21.94 -80.32
C ASN A 39 33.48 21.53 -79.13
N MET A 40 34.26 22.47 -78.57
CA MET A 40 34.83 22.29 -77.21
C MET A 40 33.76 22.17 -76.11
N SER A 41 32.48 22.39 -76.45
CA SER A 41 31.35 22.01 -75.60
C SER A 41 31.26 20.49 -75.36
N ASP A 42 31.93 19.68 -76.17
CA ASP A 42 31.76 18.23 -76.26
C ASP A 42 33.08 17.45 -76.06
N SER A 43 34.10 18.07 -75.46
CA SER A 43 35.41 17.40 -75.31
C SER A 43 35.26 16.13 -74.47
N GLU A 44 35.63 15.00 -75.06
CA GLU A 44 35.63 13.66 -74.48
C GLU A 44 36.36 13.63 -73.12
N TYR A 45 37.39 14.46 -72.98
CA TYR A 45 38.12 14.67 -71.73
C TYR A 45 37.27 15.26 -70.58
N LEU A 46 36.35 16.20 -70.87
CA LEU A 46 35.41 16.71 -69.85
C LEU A 46 34.37 15.66 -69.46
N LYS A 47 34.02 14.74 -70.38
CA LYS A 47 33.16 13.57 -70.10
C LYS A 47 33.91 12.52 -69.27
N GLU A 48 35.18 12.27 -69.57
CA GLU A 48 36.07 11.42 -68.77
C GLU A 48 36.28 11.97 -67.36
N LEU A 49 36.61 13.27 -67.24
CA LEU A 49 36.64 13.99 -65.98
C LEU A 49 35.35 13.76 -65.23
N ASN A 50 34.18 13.98 -65.85
CA ASN A 50 32.89 13.79 -65.17
C ASN A 50 32.70 12.38 -64.55
N ASN A 51 33.32 11.35 -65.14
CA ASN A 51 33.26 9.96 -64.69
C ASN A 51 34.36 9.57 -63.68
N GLN A 52 35.35 10.43 -63.43
CA GLN A 52 36.41 10.20 -62.45
C GLN A 52 35.93 10.37 -61.00
N SER A 53 36.70 9.79 -60.06
CA SER A 53 36.48 10.01 -58.64
C SER A 53 36.71 11.48 -58.27
N VAL A 54 36.04 11.96 -57.21
CA VAL A 54 36.20 13.34 -56.68
C VAL A 54 37.68 13.66 -56.42
N LYS A 55 38.45 12.67 -55.94
CA LYS A 55 39.87 12.82 -55.64
C LYS A 55 40.70 13.07 -56.90
N ASP A 56 40.44 12.31 -57.95
CA ASP A 56 41.14 12.45 -59.22
C ASP A 56 40.77 13.78 -59.90
N LYS A 57 39.47 14.15 -59.84
CA LYS A 57 38.99 15.47 -60.26
C LYS A 57 39.66 16.63 -59.52
N SER A 58 39.79 16.56 -58.19
CA SER A 58 40.43 17.62 -57.39
C SER A 58 41.88 17.85 -57.79
N VAL A 59 42.63 16.77 -58.03
CA VAL A 59 44.01 16.84 -58.52
C VAL A 59 44.07 17.48 -59.92
N ASP A 60 43.23 17.03 -60.84
CA ASP A 60 43.18 17.56 -62.21
C ASP A 60 42.69 19.02 -62.24
N CYS A 61 41.62 19.35 -61.52
CA CYS A 61 41.08 20.71 -61.38
C CYS A 61 42.04 21.66 -60.62
N GLY A 62 42.98 21.16 -59.81
CA GLY A 62 44.07 21.97 -59.25
C GLY A 62 45.17 22.32 -60.26
N LEU A 63 45.34 21.50 -61.30
CA LEU A 63 46.27 21.75 -62.42
C LEU A 63 45.68 22.72 -63.45
N PHE A 64 44.36 22.71 -63.66
CA PHE A 64 43.66 23.52 -64.67
C PHE A 64 43.82 25.05 -64.54
N PRO A 65 43.63 25.68 -63.36
CA PRO A 65 43.84 27.11 -63.16
C PRO A 65 45.29 27.53 -63.44
N ASN A 66 46.26 26.67 -63.11
CA ASN A 66 47.67 26.91 -63.40
C ASN A 66 47.99 26.83 -64.90
N LEU A 67 47.24 26.01 -65.65
CA LEU A 67 47.29 25.92 -67.12
C LEU A 67 46.62 27.12 -67.81
N LEU A 68 45.45 27.55 -67.33
CA LEU A 68 44.70 28.68 -67.89
C LEU A 68 45.31 30.04 -67.52
N GLY A 69 45.99 30.14 -66.38
CA GLY A 69 46.71 31.34 -65.92
C GLY A 69 48.09 31.55 -66.57
N ALA A 70 48.53 30.62 -67.43
CA ALA A 70 49.78 30.78 -68.15
C ALA A 70 49.71 31.96 -69.14
N PRO A 71 50.71 32.86 -69.20
CA PRO A 71 50.65 34.11 -69.98
C PRO A 71 50.34 33.92 -71.47
N ILE A 72 50.71 32.77 -72.03
CA ILE A 72 50.53 32.43 -73.44
C ILE A 72 49.05 32.24 -73.78
N PHE A 73 48.24 31.71 -72.86
CA PHE A 73 46.83 31.44 -73.10
C PHE A 73 45.97 32.70 -72.94
N ASN A 74 46.29 33.60 -72.01
CA ASN A 74 45.57 34.87 -71.80
C ASN A 74 45.52 35.78 -73.05
N THR A 75 46.38 35.54 -74.04
CA THR A 75 46.46 36.34 -75.28
C THR A 75 45.56 35.79 -76.40
N VAL A 76 45.01 34.58 -76.27
CA VAL A 76 44.28 33.85 -77.34
C VAL A 76 42.77 33.76 -77.09
N TYR A 77 42.28 34.03 -75.88
CA TYR A 77 40.86 33.89 -75.54
C TYR A 77 40.06 35.17 -75.79
N SER A 78 38.96 35.08 -76.54
CA SER A 78 37.90 36.11 -76.48
C SER A 78 37.28 36.10 -75.08
N ALA A 79 36.97 37.28 -74.53
CA ALA A 79 36.46 37.43 -73.16
C ALA A 79 35.17 36.64 -72.86
N GLY A 80 34.43 36.22 -73.89
CA GLY A 80 33.25 35.35 -73.77
C GLY A 80 33.57 33.86 -73.70
N PHE A 81 34.59 33.39 -74.44
CA PHE A 81 34.96 31.97 -74.48
C PHE A 81 35.64 31.54 -73.17
N GLY A 82 36.51 32.39 -72.61
CA GLY A 82 37.12 32.13 -71.30
C GLY A 82 36.08 31.98 -70.18
N LYS A 83 35.05 32.85 -70.16
CA LYS A 83 33.96 32.77 -69.18
C LYS A 83 33.09 31.53 -69.33
N GLU A 84 32.81 31.06 -70.55
CA GLU A 84 31.98 29.87 -70.74
C GLU A 84 32.76 28.58 -70.43
N VAL A 85 34.05 28.52 -70.76
CA VAL A 85 34.94 27.42 -70.34
C VAL A 85 35.10 27.42 -68.81
N GLU A 86 35.33 28.57 -68.19
CA GLU A 86 35.38 28.71 -66.73
C GLU A 86 34.06 28.27 -66.08
N ARG A 87 32.91 28.71 -66.61
CA ARG A 87 31.58 28.31 -66.11
C ARG A 87 31.35 26.81 -66.25
N ARG A 88 31.82 26.19 -67.33
CA ARG A 88 31.63 24.76 -67.62
C ARG A 88 32.62 23.87 -66.86
N VAL A 89 33.87 24.29 -66.73
CA VAL A 89 34.87 23.70 -65.83
C VAL A 89 34.40 23.80 -64.39
N ASN A 90 33.91 24.96 -63.95
CA ASN A 90 33.26 25.09 -62.65
C ASN A 90 32.05 24.16 -62.54
N SER A 91 31.21 24.04 -63.57
CA SER A 91 30.05 23.11 -63.51
C SER A 91 30.42 21.61 -63.49
N VAL A 92 31.60 21.24 -64.03
CA VAL A 92 32.08 19.84 -64.10
C VAL A 92 32.96 19.49 -62.90
N CYS A 93 33.75 20.45 -62.39
CA CYS A 93 34.59 20.34 -61.20
C CYS A 93 33.78 20.50 -59.90
N LEU A 94 32.68 21.27 -59.90
CA LEU A 94 31.77 21.37 -58.77
C LEU A 94 30.80 20.17 -58.78
N GLN A 95 31.32 18.99 -58.44
CA GLN A 95 30.43 17.94 -57.94
C GLN A 95 29.74 18.47 -56.69
N SER A 96 28.44 18.17 -56.57
CA SER A 96 27.72 18.36 -55.31
C SER A 96 28.33 17.44 -54.26
N LEU A 97 29.33 17.93 -53.53
CA LEU A 97 29.84 17.30 -52.33
C LEU A 97 28.67 17.19 -51.34
N LEU A 98 28.64 16.08 -50.58
CA LEU A 98 27.65 15.95 -49.52
C LEU A 98 27.92 17.00 -48.44
N ASN A 99 26.92 17.30 -47.63
CA ASN A 99 27.19 18.11 -46.45
C ASN A 99 28.11 17.32 -45.49
N PRO A 100 28.85 17.99 -44.60
CA PRO A 100 29.76 17.33 -43.66
C PRO A 100 29.10 16.24 -42.82
N GLN A 101 27.84 16.46 -42.40
CA GLN A 101 27.12 15.53 -41.55
C GLN A 101 26.84 14.20 -42.25
N ASP A 102 26.52 14.22 -43.54
CA ASP A 102 26.27 13.00 -44.32
C ASP A 102 27.53 12.12 -44.43
N TYR A 103 28.70 12.74 -44.58
CA TYR A 103 29.98 12.01 -44.58
C TYR A 103 30.22 11.32 -43.23
N ILE A 104 29.98 12.01 -42.11
CA ILE A 104 30.18 11.41 -40.79
C ILE A 104 29.14 10.32 -40.50
N VAL A 105 27.88 10.55 -40.83
CA VAL A 105 26.82 9.54 -40.68
C VAL A 105 27.12 8.29 -41.51
N HIS A 106 27.62 8.47 -42.73
CA HIS A 106 28.07 7.35 -43.57
C HIS A 106 29.25 6.59 -42.93
N LYS A 107 30.28 7.31 -42.47
CA LYS A 107 31.41 6.73 -41.73
C LYS A 107 30.95 5.86 -40.58
N ARG A 108 30.02 6.38 -39.78
CA ARG A 108 29.50 5.69 -38.61
C ARG A 108 28.65 4.46 -38.93
N ARG A 109 27.83 4.52 -39.98
CA ARG A 109 26.91 3.44 -40.35
C ARG A 109 27.58 2.27 -41.06
N PHE A 110 28.56 2.56 -41.91
CA PHE A 110 29.16 1.58 -42.83
C PHE A 110 30.64 1.32 -42.58
N ASN A 111 31.36 2.25 -41.92
CA ASN A 111 32.79 2.16 -41.63
C ASN A 111 33.63 1.69 -42.84
N ASN A 112 33.33 2.23 -44.02
CA ASN A 112 33.99 1.83 -45.26
C ASN A 112 35.45 2.36 -45.28
N PRO A 113 36.48 1.48 -45.28
CA PRO A 113 37.89 1.89 -45.27
C PRO A 113 38.33 2.56 -46.58
N ASP A 114 37.63 2.32 -47.69
CA ASP A 114 37.94 2.90 -49.00
C ASP A 114 37.51 4.37 -49.10
N VAL A 115 36.69 4.85 -48.15
CA VAL A 115 36.18 6.22 -48.12
C VAL A 115 37.02 7.06 -47.14
N ASN A 116 37.82 7.97 -47.68
CA ASN A 116 38.57 8.93 -46.88
C ASN A 116 37.72 10.16 -46.54
N TYR A 117 36.99 10.10 -45.43
CA TYR A 117 36.13 11.21 -44.99
C TYR A 117 36.90 12.51 -44.72
N GLN A 118 38.14 12.43 -44.21
CA GLN A 118 38.97 13.61 -43.95
C GLN A 118 39.34 14.35 -45.24
N PHE A 119 39.58 13.61 -46.32
CA PHE A 119 39.77 14.19 -47.65
C PHE A 119 38.54 15.01 -48.07
N TYR A 120 37.34 14.44 -48.01
CA TYR A 120 36.12 15.14 -48.42
C TYR A 120 35.79 16.37 -47.57
N LEU A 121 36.02 16.31 -46.26
CA LEU A 121 35.87 17.48 -45.39
C LEU A 121 36.90 18.58 -45.73
N LYS A 122 38.13 18.20 -46.08
CA LYS A 122 39.14 19.16 -46.54
C LYS A 122 38.75 19.82 -47.86
N GLU A 123 38.19 19.07 -48.82
CA GLU A 123 37.69 19.61 -50.09
C GLU A 123 36.52 20.59 -49.90
N LEU A 124 35.71 20.38 -48.86
CA LEU A 124 34.68 21.33 -48.43
C LEU A 124 35.25 22.59 -47.72
N GLY A 125 36.57 22.66 -47.53
CA GLY A 125 37.26 23.78 -46.90
C GLY A 125 37.44 23.67 -45.38
N TYR A 126 37.15 22.51 -44.76
CA TYR A 126 37.33 22.33 -43.32
C TYR A 126 38.78 21.99 -42.95
N ASP A 127 39.39 22.80 -42.07
CA ASP A 127 40.70 22.53 -41.52
C ASP A 127 40.69 21.35 -40.52
N ASN A 128 41.87 20.93 -40.05
CA ASN A 128 41.99 19.79 -39.14
C ASN A 128 41.24 19.99 -37.81
N ILE A 129 41.16 21.24 -37.31
CA ILE A 129 40.46 21.56 -36.06
C ILE A 129 38.95 21.44 -36.29
N GLN A 130 38.45 21.99 -37.38
CA GLN A 130 37.04 21.91 -37.76
C GLN A 130 36.60 20.47 -38.04
N GLN A 131 37.45 19.66 -38.68
CA GLN A 131 37.20 18.23 -38.86
C GLN A 131 37.08 17.48 -37.54
N GLN A 132 37.90 17.82 -36.54
CA GLN A 132 37.78 17.24 -35.21
C GLN A 132 36.48 17.68 -34.53
N ILE A 133 36.13 18.97 -34.56
CA ILE A 133 34.88 19.50 -34.01
C ILE A 133 33.67 18.80 -34.62
N ILE A 134 33.63 18.64 -35.94
CA ILE A 134 32.55 17.93 -36.65
C ILE A 134 32.47 16.46 -36.18
N SER A 135 33.61 15.80 -35.97
CA SER A 135 33.64 14.43 -35.44
C SER A 135 33.15 14.36 -33.99
N ASP A 136 33.45 15.35 -33.16
CA ASP A 136 33.01 15.39 -31.76
C ASP A 136 31.50 15.63 -31.67
N LEU A 137 30.96 16.53 -32.51
CA LEU A 137 29.53 16.86 -32.59
C LEU A 137 28.66 15.69 -33.07
N ASP A 138 29.25 14.70 -33.75
CA ASP A 138 28.52 13.52 -34.21
C ASP A 138 28.13 12.57 -33.08
N THR A 139 28.80 12.65 -31.93
CA THR A 139 28.47 11.86 -30.76
C THR A 139 27.14 12.36 -30.19
N TYR A 140 26.13 11.50 -30.21
CA TYR A 140 24.85 11.80 -29.61
C TYR A 140 24.99 11.93 -28.09
N TYR A 141 24.39 12.99 -27.54
CA TYR A 141 24.29 13.19 -26.11
C TYR A 141 22.82 13.36 -25.69
N PRO A 142 22.37 12.73 -24.58
CA PRO A 142 21.00 12.84 -24.11
C PRO A 142 20.57 14.28 -23.82
N SER A 143 19.27 14.55 -23.92
CA SER A 143 18.70 15.86 -23.58
C SER A 143 18.61 16.07 -22.06
N PRO A 144 18.41 17.30 -21.58
CA PRO A 144 18.13 17.54 -20.16
C PRO A 144 16.94 16.72 -19.62
N VAL A 145 15.91 16.49 -20.44
CA VAL A 145 14.74 15.67 -20.07
C VAL A 145 15.12 14.21 -19.87
N ASP A 146 16.00 13.68 -20.73
CA ASP A 146 16.52 12.33 -20.57
C ASP A 146 17.33 12.19 -19.29
N PHE A 147 18.17 13.18 -18.97
CA PHE A 147 18.94 13.18 -17.72
C PHE A 147 18.05 13.25 -16.48
N ILE A 148 16.95 14.00 -16.52
CA ILE A 148 15.95 13.98 -15.43
C ILE A 148 15.37 12.57 -15.28
N ARG A 149 14.95 11.94 -16.39
CA ARG A 149 14.44 10.56 -16.37
C ARG A 149 15.49 9.59 -15.82
N PHE A 150 16.75 9.70 -16.22
CA PHE A 150 17.84 8.85 -15.74
C PHE A 150 18.11 9.03 -14.25
N GLY A 151 18.05 10.28 -13.76
CA GLY A 151 18.19 10.59 -12.35
C GLY A 151 17.06 9.99 -11.51
N VAL A 152 15.80 10.15 -11.95
CA VAL A 152 14.63 9.56 -11.29
C VAL A 152 14.68 8.04 -11.29
N ARG A 153 15.11 7.43 -12.40
CA ARG A 153 15.21 5.97 -12.56
C ARG A 153 16.48 5.35 -11.97
N GLU A 154 17.21 6.10 -11.15
CA GLU A 154 18.41 5.64 -10.44
C GLU A 154 19.48 5.03 -11.37
N VAL A 155 19.55 5.47 -12.62
CA VAL A 155 20.44 4.93 -13.67
C VAL A 155 21.92 5.04 -13.30
N PHE A 156 22.26 6.08 -12.54
CA PHE A 156 23.62 6.41 -12.12
C PHE A 156 23.99 5.82 -10.76
N ASN A 157 23.08 5.11 -10.09
CA ASN A 157 23.31 4.55 -8.77
C ASN A 157 23.71 3.06 -8.88
N PRO A 158 24.99 2.70 -8.73
CA PRO A 158 25.46 1.34 -8.97
C PRO A 158 24.83 0.32 -8.00
N THR A 159 24.52 0.73 -6.78
CA THR A 159 23.86 -0.12 -5.77
C THR A 159 22.46 -0.51 -6.22
N ILE A 160 21.67 0.45 -6.71
CA ILE A 160 20.30 0.21 -7.19
C ILE A 160 20.31 -0.59 -8.49
N VAL A 161 21.16 -0.22 -9.44
CA VAL A 161 21.33 -0.94 -10.72
C VAL A 161 21.67 -2.42 -10.47
N SER A 162 22.54 -2.71 -9.50
CA SER A 162 22.89 -4.08 -9.11
C SER A 162 21.73 -4.79 -8.39
N LYS A 163 21.10 -4.12 -7.40
CA LYS A 163 19.97 -4.67 -6.62
C LYS A 163 18.82 -5.13 -7.54
N TYR A 164 18.43 -4.28 -8.49
CA TYR A 164 17.33 -4.56 -9.43
C TYR A 164 17.76 -5.21 -10.74
N ARG A 165 19.06 -5.44 -10.93
CA ARG A 165 19.62 -6.13 -12.09
C ARG A 165 19.23 -5.50 -13.44
N TYR A 166 19.21 -4.17 -13.52
CA TYR A 166 18.74 -3.47 -14.72
C TYR A 166 19.51 -3.81 -16.01
N ASP A 167 20.76 -4.27 -15.88
CA ASP A 167 21.61 -4.65 -17.02
C ASP A 167 21.53 -6.15 -17.37
N ALA A 168 20.79 -6.98 -16.61
CA ALA A 168 20.83 -8.44 -16.76
C ALA A 168 20.39 -8.94 -18.13
N ASP A 169 19.38 -8.29 -18.71
CA ASP A 169 18.84 -8.65 -20.03
C ASP A 169 19.34 -7.73 -21.14
N TYR A 170 20.41 -6.94 -20.91
CA TYR A 170 20.97 -6.05 -21.93
C TYR A 170 21.57 -6.86 -23.10
N PRO A 171 21.05 -6.73 -24.33
CA PRO A 171 21.57 -7.50 -25.45
C PRO A 171 22.77 -6.77 -26.09
N ASP A 172 23.95 -7.37 -26.03
CA ASP A 172 25.20 -6.81 -26.58
C ASP A 172 25.09 -6.40 -28.06
N GLN A 173 24.21 -7.04 -28.82
CA GLN A 173 23.98 -6.72 -30.23
C GLN A 173 23.45 -5.29 -30.44
N ILE A 174 22.77 -4.70 -29.45
CA ILE A 174 22.28 -3.33 -29.55
C ILE A 174 23.45 -2.33 -29.66
N ASP A 175 24.62 -2.61 -29.06
CA ASP A 175 25.77 -1.69 -29.12
C ASP A 175 26.21 -1.41 -30.56
N ILE A 176 26.07 -2.38 -31.46
CA ILE A 176 26.38 -2.22 -32.88
C ILE A 176 25.42 -1.19 -33.51
N HIS A 177 24.13 -1.28 -33.21
CA HIS A 177 23.11 -0.39 -33.73
C HIS A 177 23.18 1.00 -33.09
N ALA A 178 23.45 1.07 -31.78
CA ALA A 178 23.67 2.31 -31.04
C ALA A 178 24.85 3.09 -31.64
N ARG A 179 25.98 2.43 -31.88
CA ARG A 179 27.15 3.06 -32.54
C ARG A 179 26.79 3.58 -33.91
N LYS A 180 26.03 2.85 -34.74
CA LYS A 180 25.55 3.33 -36.06
C LYS A 180 24.66 4.56 -35.95
N ALA A 181 23.95 4.74 -34.84
CA ALA A 181 23.10 5.88 -34.53
C ALA A 181 23.82 7.08 -33.90
N GLY A 182 25.11 6.95 -33.52
CA GLY A 182 25.85 8.01 -32.83
C GLY A 182 25.87 7.88 -31.32
N ILE A 183 25.24 6.83 -30.80
CA ILE A 183 25.06 6.60 -29.37
C ILE A 183 26.18 5.69 -28.89
N SER A 184 26.90 6.12 -27.84
CA SER A 184 27.90 5.26 -27.21
C SER A 184 27.20 4.09 -26.46
N PRO A 185 27.85 2.92 -26.33
CA PRO A 185 27.31 1.81 -25.53
C PRO A 185 26.88 2.20 -24.12
N ASP A 186 27.61 3.12 -23.50
CA ASP A 186 27.31 3.56 -22.13
C ASP A 186 26.04 4.40 -22.07
N VAL A 187 25.85 5.32 -23.04
CA VAL A 187 24.60 6.08 -23.17
C VAL A 187 23.43 5.16 -23.48
N MET A 188 23.63 4.15 -24.34
CA MET A 188 22.60 3.15 -24.64
C MET A 188 22.21 2.35 -23.39
N ARG A 189 23.17 1.99 -22.54
CA ARG A 189 22.90 1.38 -21.23
C ARG A 189 22.11 2.30 -20.30
N TRP A 190 22.29 3.62 -20.35
CA TRP A 190 21.45 4.54 -19.55
C TRP A 190 19.99 4.51 -19.99
N TYR A 191 19.75 4.57 -21.31
CA TYR A 191 18.39 4.41 -21.85
C TYR A 191 17.80 3.05 -21.49
N TRP A 192 18.60 1.98 -21.55
CA TRP A 192 18.17 0.66 -21.10
C TRP A 192 17.79 0.67 -19.62
N ARG A 193 18.63 1.14 -18.71
CA ARG A 193 18.26 1.16 -17.27
C ARG A 193 16.97 1.94 -16.99
N ALA A 194 16.69 2.99 -17.78
CA ALA A 194 15.47 3.79 -17.65
C ALA A 194 14.24 3.28 -18.43
N HIS A 195 14.38 2.20 -19.22
CA HIS A 195 13.28 1.70 -20.07
C HIS A 195 12.30 0.81 -19.32
N TRP A 196 12.72 0.19 -18.21
CA TRP A 196 11.94 -0.79 -17.47
C TRP A 196 10.58 -0.24 -17.01
N GLU A 197 9.53 -1.02 -17.27
CA GLU A 197 8.20 -0.77 -16.71
C GLU A 197 8.17 -1.31 -15.27
N LEU A 198 7.80 -0.43 -14.34
CA LEU A 198 7.69 -0.81 -12.93
C LEU A 198 6.31 -1.41 -12.65
N PRO A 199 6.20 -2.31 -11.65
CA PRO A 199 4.91 -2.76 -11.13
C PRO A 199 3.94 -1.61 -10.83
N SER A 200 2.64 -1.88 -10.86
CA SER A 200 1.65 -0.90 -10.39
C SER A 200 1.76 -0.68 -8.88
N PHE A 201 1.24 0.46 -8.40
CA PHE A 201 1.15 0.72 -6.96
C PHE A 201 0.34 -0.36 -6.22
N TYR A 202 -0.69 -0.94 -6.84
CA TYR A 202 -1.48 -2.02 -6.23
C TYR A 202 -0.64 -3.28 -6.00
N ASN A 203 0.18 -3.67 -6.97
CA ASN A 203 1.03 -4.84 -6.86
C ASN A 203 2.10 -4.66 -5.78
N ILE A 204 2.74 -3.48 -5.71
CA ILE A 204 3.80 -3.23 -4.72
C ILE A 204 3.24 -3.11 -3.30
N ARG A 205 2.06 -2.51 -3.15
CA ARG A 205 1.35 -2.41 -1.87
C ARG A 205 0.98 -3.79 -1.34
N GLU A 206 0.55 -4.68 -2.24
CA GLU A 206 0.27 -6.07 -1.88
C GLU A 206 1.53 -6.83 -1.46
N ALA A 207 2.64 -6.67 -2.17
CA ALA A 207 3.91 -7.23 -1.74
C ALA A 207 4.30 -6.73 -0.33
N ARG A 208 4.04 -5.45 -0.02
CA ARG A 208 4.35 -4.87 1.29
C ARG A 208 3.48 -5.42 2.42
N TRP A 209 2.15 -5.45 2.29
CA TRP A 209 1.29 -5.95 3.36
C TRP A 209 1.39 -7.48 3.55
N ARG A 210 1.91 -8.19 2.55
CA ARG A 210 2.25 -9.63 2.63
C ARG A 210 3.66 -9.86 3.18
N ASP A 211 4.35 -8.80 3.59
CA ASP A 211 5.70 -8.84 4.16
C ASP A 211 6.77 -9.42 3.21
N ILE A 212 6.56 -9.30 1.89
CA ILE A 212 7.52 -9.71 0.86
C ILE A 212 8.61 -8.64 0.66
N ILE A 213 8.28 -7.38 0.94
CA ILE A 213 9.21 -6.24 0.89
C ILE A 213 9.08 -5.41 2.17
N ASP A 214 10.16 -4.72 2.53
CA ASP A 214 10.21 -3.79 3.65
C ASP A 214 9.87 -2.34 3.22
N ASP A 215 9.74 -1.44 4.21
CA ASP A 215 9.42 -0.03 3.96
C ASP A 215 10.54 0.70 3.20
N ASN A 216 11.81 0.31 3.38
CA ASN A 216 12.92 0.88 2.63
C ASN A 216 12.79 0.56 1.13
N THR A 217 12.49 -0.70 0.79
CA THR A 217 12.28 -1.11 -0.60
C THR A 217 11.05 -0.44 -1.20
N LEU A 218 9.98 -0.24 -0.42
CA LEU A 218 8.81 0.53 -0.87
C LEU A 218 9.16 2.00 -1.14
N ASP A 219 9.93 2.65 -0.28
CA ASP A 219 10.34 4.05 -0.46
C ASP A 219 11.26 4.22 -1.69
N GLU A 220 12.20 3.29 -1.90
CA GLU A 220 13.01 3.21 -3.12
C GLU A 220 12.15 3.03 -4.37
N PHE A 221 11.15 2.14 -4.33
CA PHE A 221 10.23 1.92 -5.43
C PHE A 221 9.42 3.19 -5.75
N LEU A 222 8.80 3.82 -4.74
CA LEU A 222 7.98 5.02 -4.93
C LEU A 222 8.81 6.19 -5.47
N LYS A 223 10.10 6.26 -5.10
CA LYS A 223 11.05 7.21 -5.69
C LYS A 223 11.30 6.94 -7.17
N THR A 224 11.62 5.70 -7.50
CA THR A 224 11.95 5.28 -8.87
C THR A 224 10.72 5.34 -9.80
N ALA A 225 9.52 5.20 -9.24
CA ALA A 225 8.23 5.39 -9.91
C ALA A 225 7.84 6.87 -10.08
N ASP A 226 8.71 7.81 -9.69
CA ASP A 226 8.55 9.26 -9.87
C ASP A 226 7.41 9.89 -9.05
N TYR A 227 7.05 9.30 -7.90
CA TYR A 227 6.12 9.96 -6.98
C TYR A 227 6.83 11.06 -6.19
N PRO A 228 6.31 12.29 -6.08
CA PRO A 228 6.88 13.31 -5.22
C PRO A 228 6.82 12.91 -3.73
N GLN A 229 7.79 13.36 -2.93
CA GLN A 229 7.95 12.96 -1.52
C GLN A 229 6.66 13.10 -0.69
N TYR A 230 5.92 14.20 -0.87
CA TYR A 230 4.64 14.43 -0.19
C TYR A 230 3.62 13.31 -0.46
N TRP A 231 3.48 12.91 -1.73
CA TRP A 231 2.55 11.85 -2.14
C TRP A 231 3.01 10.48 -1.68
N ARG A 232 4.32 10.21 -1.58
CA ARG A 232 4.81 8.93 -1.06
C ARG A 232 4.30 8.65 0.34
N ASN A 233 4.30 9.66 1.22
CA ASN A 233 3.80 9.50 2.58
C ASN A 233 2.30 9.20 2.58
N ILE A 234 1.50 9.90 1.78
CA ILE A 234 0.05 9.64 1.66
C ILE A 234 -0.22 8.24 1.12
N LEU A 235 0.52 7.80 0.09
CA LEU A 235 0.39 6.46 -0.48
C LEU A 235 0.71 5.37 0.55
N LYS A 236 1.65 5.62 1.47
CA LYS A 236 1.99 4.68 2.54
C LYS A 236 0.87 4.52 3.57
N GLU A 237 0.14 5.59 3.90
CA GLU A 237 -0.99 5.51 4.83
C GLU A 237 -2.15 4.66 4.30
N ILE A 238 -2.32 4.61 2.97
CA ILE A 238 -3.37 3.80 2.31
C ILE A 238 -2.87 2.42 1.87
N ILE A 239 -1.77 1.93 2.46
CA ILE A 239 -1.28 0.58 2.21
C ILE A 239 -2.35 -0.41 2.63
N TYR A 240 -2.77 -0.37 3.88
CA TYR A 240 -3.62 -1.40 4.47
C TYR A 240 -5.09 -1.19 4.14
N THR A 241 -5.80 -2.29 3.97
CA THR A 241 -7.26 -2.27 3.74
C THR A 241 -7.96 -1.96 5.07
N PRO A 242 -8.96 -1.05 5.08
CA PRO A 242 -9.79 -0.82 6.27
C PRO A 242 -10.62 -2.06 6.62
N TYR A 243 -11.16 -2.12 7.84
CA TYR A 243 -12.08 -3.20 8.23
C TYR A 243 -13.28 -3.25 7.28
N THR A 244 -13.76 -4.46 6.97
CA THR A 244 -14.94 -4.60 6.14
C THR A 244 -16.19 -4.18 6.91
N ARG A 245 -17.28 -3.81 6.22
CA ARG A 245 -18.58 -3.53 6.87
C ARG A 245 -19.10 -4.67 7.73
N VAL A 246 -18.75 -5.91 7.40
CA VAL A 246 -19.15 -7.10 8.17
C VAL A 246 -18.35 -7.15 9.46
N ASP A 247 -17.04 -6.94 9.38
CA ASP A 247 -16.16 -6.97 10.55
C ASP A 247 -16.46 -5.81 11.49
N VAL A 248 -16.70 -4.60 10.98
CA VAL A 248 -17.12 -3.44 11.79
C VAL A 248 -18.36 -3.77 12.64
N ARG A 249 -19.38 -4.41 12.05
CA ARG A 249 -20.58 -4.81 12.80
C ARG A 249 -20.28 -5.85 13.87
N ARG A 250 -19.46 -6.86 13.56
CA ARG A 250 -19.07 -7.91 14.51
C ARG A 250 -18.23 -7.35 15.66
N LEU A 251 -17.30 -6.46 15.36
CA LEU A 251 -16.46 -5.77 16.34
C LEU A 251 -17.32 -4.94 17.31
N TYR A 252 -18.35 -4.24 16.80
CA TYR A 252 -19.27 -3.50 17.65
C TYR A 252 -20.15 -4.42 18.51
N GLN A 253 -20.72 -5.47 17.92
CA GLN A 253 -21.55 -6.45 18.63
C GLN A 253 -20.80 -7.13 19.78
N THR A 254 -19.49 -7.39 19.59
CA THR A 254 -18.60 -7.98 20.60
C THR A 254 -18.06 -6.95 21.59
N GLY A 255 -18.29 -5.65 21.38
CA GLY A 255 -17.80 -4.56 22.24
C GLY A 255 -16.31 -4.28 22.10
N VAL A 256 -15.67 -4.73 21.01
CA VAL A 256 -14.26 -4.43 20.72
C VAL A 256 -14.09 -2.98 20.28
N ILE A 257 -15.07 -2.44 19.57
CA ILE A 257 -15.09 -1.04 19.15
C ILE A 257 -16.34 -0.33 19.66
N ASP A 258 -16.22 0.96 19.89
CA ASP A 258 -17.35 1.82 20.26
C ASP A 258 -18.08 2.42 19.04
N ARG A 259 -19.12 3.21 19.30
CA ARG A 259 -19.93 3.86 18.25
C ARG A 259 -19.10 4.84 17.40
N ASP A 260 -18.18 5.59 18.00
CA ASP A 260 -17.40 6.60 17.30
C ASP A 260 -16.35 5.92 16.41
N GLU A 261 -15.79 4.79 16.87
CA GLU A 261 -14.95 3.91 16.07
C GLU A 261 -15.72 3.27 14.91
N VAL A 262 -16.98 2.85 15.10
CA VAL A 262 -17.84 2.38 13.99
C VAL A 262 -17.97 3.47 12.91
N TYR A 263 -18.25 4.70 13.32
CA TYR A 263 -18.35 5.84 12.41
C TYR A 263 -17.05 6.10 11.66
N ARG A 264 -15.91 6.13 12.38
CA ARG A 264 -14.58 6.31 11.78
C ARG A 264 -14.28 5.22 10.76
N ASN A 265 -14.56 3.96 11.07
CA ASN A 265 -14.32 2.85 10.15
C ASN A 265 -15.16 2.93 8.87
N TYR A 266 -16.40 3.42 8.94
CA TYR A 266 -17.17 3.65 7.72
C TYR A 266 -16.58 4.79 6.86
N LEU A 267 -16.00 5.83 7.47
CA LEU A 267 -15.24 6.83 6.72
C LEU A 267 -13.99 6.25 6.07
N ASP A 268 -13.25 5.38 6.77
CA ASP A 268 -12.03 4.74 6.24
C ASP A 268 -12.32 3.83 5.04
N ILE A 269 -13.49 3.19 5.01
CA ILE A 269 -13.97 2.44 3.83
C ILE A 269 -14.26 3.37 2.64
N GLY A 270 -14.54 4.65 2.89
CA GLY A 270 -14.83 5.67 1.88
C GLY A 270 -16.29 6.09 1.79
N TYR A 271 -17.12 5.80 2.80
CA TYR A 271 -18.46 6.39 2.90
C TYR A 271 -18.37 7.88 3.22
N ASP A 272 -19.23 8.70 2.61
CA ASP A 272 -19.37 10.09 3.03
C ASP A 272 -19.99 10.21 4.44
N PRO A 273 -19.89 11.39 5.09
CA PRO A 273 -20.34 11.57 6.47
C PRO A 273 -21.80 11.20 6.72
N GLU A 274 -22.70 11.41 5.76
CA GLU A 274 -24.13 11.09 5.92
C GLU A 274 -24.34 9.57 5.91
N HIS A 275 -23.75 8.87 4.95
CA HIS A 275 -23.86 7.42 4.87
C HIS A 275 -23.15 6.71 6.03
N ALA A 276 -21.98 7.21 6.43
CA ALA A 276 -21.26 6.69 7.59
C ALA A 276 -22.09 6.80 8.87
N GLU A 277 -22.78 7.92 9.09
CA GLU A 277 -23.65 8.13 10.25
C GLU A 277 -24.88 7.20 10.20
N LYS A 278 -25.55 7.08 9.05
CA LYS A 278 -26.70 6.16 8.91
C LYS A 278 -26.30 4.69 9.12
N LEU A 279 -25.15 4.27 8.60
CA LEU A 279 -24.63 2.91 8.80
C LEU A 279 -24.21 2.67 10.26
N THR A 280 -23.69 3.69 10.93
CA THR A 280 -23.40 3.65 12.37
C THR A 280 -24.68 3.45 13.17
N GLN A 281 -25.70 4.26 12.93
CA GLN A 281 -27.01 4.11 13.58
C GLN A 281 -27.61 2.73 13.33
N PHE A 282 -27.57 2.25 12.08
CA PHE A 282 -28.03 0.90 11.75
C PHE A 282 -27.28 -0.18 12.54
N THR A 283 -25.95 -0.08 12.64
CA THR A 283 -25.11 -1.06 13.36
C THR A 283 -25.41 -1.08 14.85
N VAL A 284 -25.63 0.09 15.45
CA VAL A 284 -26.02 0.21 16.87
C VAL A 284 -27.38 -0.43 17.10
N LEU A 285 -28.39 -0.06 16.30
CA LEU A 285 -29.75 -0.57 16.43
C LEU A 285 -29.82 -2.09 16.18
N ASP A 286 -29.06 -2.60 15.23
CA ASP A 286 -28.99 -4.04 14.94
C ASP A 286 -28.41 -4.81 16.13
N ALA A 287 -27.32 -4.32 16.71
CA ALA A 287 -26.73 -4.94 17.90
C ALA A 287 -27.65 -4.88 19.13
N ASP A 288 -28.34 -3.76 19.35
CA ASP A 288 -29.30 -3.62 20.45
C ASP A 288 -30.52 -4.52 20.26
N LYS A 289 -31.04 -4.64 19.03
CA LYS A 289 -32.11 -5.57 18.69
C LYS A 289 -31.70 -7.01 18.95
N THR A 290 -30.48 -7.41 18.61
CA THR A 290 -29.96 -8.75 18.92
C THR A 290 -29.89 -9.00 20.43
N LYS A 291 -29.47 -8.01 21.22
CA LYS A 291 -29.47 -8.11 22.70
C LYS A 291 -30.88 -8.21 23.28
N GLU A 292 -31.83 -7.45 22.74
CA GLU A 292 -33.23 -7.49 23.15
C GLU A 292 -33.89 -8.83 22.83
N MET A 293 -33.69 -9.36 21.62
CA MET A 293 -34.18 -10.68 21.23
C MET A 293 -33.61 -11.77 22.11
N LEU A 294 -32.31 -11.72 22.41
CA LEU A 294 -31.68 -12.64 23.35
C LEU A 294 -32.38 -12.60 24.72
N SER A 295 -32.57 -11.41 25.29
CA SER A 295 -33.26 -11.24 26.58
C SER A 295 -34.68 -11.81 26.53
N THR A 296 -35.40 -11.54 25.45
CA THR A 296 -36.77 -12.02 25.22
C THR A 296 -36.83 -13.54 25.20
N PHE A 297 -35.95 -14.21 24.45
CA PHE A 297 -35.94 -15.67 24.37
C PHE A 297 -35.55 -16.31 25.70
N VAL A 298 -34.57 -15.75 26.40
CA VAL A 298 -34.18 -16.23 27.74
C VAL A 298 -35.32 -16.09 28.74
N ASN A 299 -36.06 -14.97 28.73
CA ASN A 299 -37.20 -14.78 29.62
C ASN A 299 -38.39 -15.69 29.26
N ALA A 300 -38.65 -15.89 27.97
CA ALA A 300 -39.69 -16.81 27.51
C ALA A 300 -39.41 -18.25 27.98
N TYR A 301 -38.15 -18.68 27.94
CA TYR A 301 -37.74 -19.98 28.48
C TYR A 301 -37.90 -20.06 30.00
N LYS A 302 -37.48 -19.02 30.74
CA LYS A 302 -37.65 -18.96 32.21
C LYS A 302 -39.12 -18.99 32.66
N GLN A 303 -40.05 -18.61 31.79
CA GLN A 303 -41.50 -18.60 32.05
C GLN A 303 -42.21 -19.84 31.47
N ASP A 304 -41.46 -20.86 31.05
CA ASP A 304 -41.99 -22.08 30.43
C ASP A 304 -42.87 -21.81 29.17
N ILE A 305 -42.66 -20.66 28.50
CA ILE A 305 -43.38 -20.28 27.27
C ILE A 305 -42.81 -21.01 26.05
N ILE A 306 -41.49 -21.25 26.04
CA ILE A 306 -40.78 -22.00 25.00
C ILE A 306 -39.99 -23.15 25.63
N THR A 307 -39.81 -24.22 24.85
CA THR A 307 -39.04 -25.40 25.24
C THR A 307 -37.53 -25.19 25.11
N GLU A 308 -36.74 -26.10 25.69
CA GLU A 308 -35.28 -26.09 25.56
C GLU A 308 -34.82 -26.20 24.10
N SER A 309 -35.47 -27.06 23.31
CA SER A 309 -35.17 -27.21 21.88
C SER A 309 -35.46 -25.91 21.12
N GLU A 310 -36.58 -25.25 21.40
CA GLU A 310 -36.93 -23.98 20.76
C GLU A 310 -36.00 -22.83 21.18
N LEU A 311 -35.56 -22.80 22.44
CA LEU A 311 -34.55 -21.85 22.89
C LEU A 311 -33.22 -22.10 22.17
N LYS A 312 -32.81 -23.38 22.05
CA LYS A 312 -31.59 -23.76 21.33
C LYS A 312 -31.62 -23.28 19.89
N ASP A 313 -32.69 -23.58 19.16
CA ASP A 313 -32.85 -23.17 17.75
C ASP A 313 -32.80 -21.64 17.61
N LYS A 314 -33.52 -20.91 18.47
CA LYS A 314 -33.54 -19.43 18.45
C LYS A 314 -32.19 -18.80 18.76
N LEU A 315 -31.40 -19.38 19.67
CA LEU A 315 -30.07 -18.86 19.98
C LEU A 315 -29.07 -19.18 18.86
N LEU A 316 -29.17 -20.33 18.20
CA LEU A 316 -28.40 -20.64 17.00
C LEU A 316 -28.73 -19.68 15.85
N GLU A 317 -30.00 -19.33 15.66
CA GLU A 317 -30.44 -18.32 14.69
C GLU A 317 -29.85 -16.91 14.97
N LEU A 318 -29.60 -16.58 16.24
CA LEU A 318 -28.92 -15.34 16.63
C LEU A 318 -27.39 -15.37 16.43
N GLY A 319 -26.84 -16.51 16.01
CA GLY A 319 -25.41 -16.68 15.70
C GLY A 319 -24.53 -17.13 16.86
N TYR A 320 -25.12 -17.61 17.97
CA TYR A 320 -24.35 -18.24 19.05
C TYR A 320 -23.86 -19.63 18.61
N SER A 321 -22.68 -20.04 19.07
CA SER A 321 -22.17 -21.39 18.83
C SER A 321 -22.91 -22.43 19.67
N GLU A 322 -22.95 -23.69 19.22
CA GLU A 322 -23.60 -24.77 19.98
C GLU A 322 -23.10 -24.88 21.42
N GLN A 323 -21.79 -24.71 21.62
CA GLN A 323 -21.16 -24.76 22.96
C GLN A 323 -21.66 -23.64 23.88
N GLU A 324 -21.79 -22.42 23.37
CA GLU A 324 -22.31 -21.28 24.14
C GLU A 324 -23.79 -21.49 24.46
N VAL A 325 -24.57 -22.02 23.52
CA VAL A 325 -25.99 -22.30 23.69
C VAL A 325 -26.20 -23.37 24.76
N ASP A 326 -25.47 -24.49 24.68
CA ASP A 326 -25.59 -25.58 25.64
C ASP A 326 -25.19 -25.14 27.06
N LEU A 327 -24.08 -24.38 27.19
CA LEU A 327 -23.67 -23.81 28.48
C LEU A 327 -24.73 -22.86 29.04
N ARG A 328 -25.30 -22.00 28.20
CA ARG A 328 -26.35 -21.05 28.60
C ARG A 328 -27.60 -21.76 29.10
N ILE A 329 -28.04 -22.79 28.37
CA ILE A 329 -29.20 -23.62 28.74
C ILE A 329 -28.93 -24.33 30.07
N GLN A 330 -27.75 -24.92 30.26
CA GLN A 330 -27.37 -25.54 31.54
C GLN A 330 -27.43 -24.55 32.70
N LEU A 331 -26.90 -23.33 32.52
CA LEU A 331 -26.98 -22.28 33.53
C LEU A 331 -28.42 -21.87 33.85
N LEU A 332 -29.27 -21.76 32.82
CA LEU A 332 -30.69 -21.43 32.99
C LEU A 332 -31.45 -22.53 33.73
N ASN A 333 -31.24 -23.80 33.35
CA ASN A 333 -31.83 -24.96 34.02
C ASN A 333 -31.45 -25.02 35.50
N ASN A 334 -30.18 -24.80 35.82
CA ASN A 334 -29.71 -24.76 37.22
C ASN A 334 -30.35 -23.62 38.01
N GLN A 335 -30.59 -22.45 37.39
CA GLN A 335 -31.29 -21.33 38.04
C GLN A 335 -32.78 -21.62 38.26
N SER A 336 -33.45 -22.27 37.32
CA SER A 336 -34.87 -22.63 37.42
C SER A 336 -35.13 -23.63 38.56
N VAL A 337 -34.24 -24.61 38.78
CA VAL A 337 -34.32 -25.54 39.91
C VAL A 337 -34.27 -24.82 41.27
N VAL A 338 -33.54 -23.70 41.36
CA VAL A 338 -33.48 -22.89 42.59
C VAL A 338 -34.78 -22.10 42.81
N HIS A 339 -35.42 -21.60 41.75
CA HIS A 339 -36.67 -20.83 41.84
C HIS A 339 -37.94 -21.66 42.05
N GLN A 340 -37.92 -22.97 41.77
CA GLN A 340 -39.07 -23.86 42.01
C GLN A 340 -39.21 -24.34 43.47
N ARG A 341 -38.27 -24.00 44.37
CA ARG A 341 -38.50 -24.23 45.81
C ARG A 341 -39.63 -23.30 46.26
N LYS A 342 -40.80 -23.87 46.57
CA LYS A 342 -41.89 -23.19 47.26
C LYS A 342 -41.32 -22.41 48.44
N ARG A 343 -41.88 -21.25 48.77
CA ARG A 343 -41.46 -20.49 49.97
C ARG A 343 -41.71 -21.36 51.20
N ASP A 344 -40.71 -22.10 51.63
CA ASP A 344 -40.75 -22.90 52.84
C ASP A 344 -40.78 -21.97 54.05
N LEU A 345 -41.45 -22.41 55.12
CA LEU A 345 -41.46 -21.67 56.37
C LEU A 345 -40.03 -21.58 56.89
N THR A 346 -39.60 -20.37 57.26
CA THR A 346 -38.31 -20.15 57.92
C THR A 346 -38.29 -20.84 59.29
N ARG A 347 -37.10 -21.18 59.80
CA ARG A 347 -36.92 -21.72 61.16
C ARG A 347 -37.72 -20.93 62.21
N SER A 348 -37.61 -19.61 62.20
CA SER A 348 -38.30 -18.72 63.15
C SER A 348 -39.83 -18.82 63.06
N GLN A 349 -40.38 -19.00 61.85
CA GLN A 349 -41.82 -19.20 61.66
C GLN A 349 -42.28 -20.55 62.23
N ILE A 350 -41.50 -21.62 62.04
CA ILE A 350 -41.78 -22.95 62.58
C ILE A 350 -41.72 -22.94 64.11
N GLU A 351 -40.68 -22.35 64.70
CA GLU A 351 -40.56 -22.20 66.16
C GLU A 351 -41.75 -21.41 66.74
N LYS A 352 -42.19 -20.35 66.07
CA LYS A 352 -43.34 -19.54 66.49
C LYS A 352 -44.65 -20.32 66.40
N LEU A 353 -44.81 -21.19 65.40
CA LEU A 353 -45.98 -22.07 65.31
C LEU A 353 -46.02 -23.08 66.46
N PHE A 354 -44.88 -23.65 66.83
CA PHE A 354 -44.79 -24.58 67.96
C PHE A 354 -45.06 -23.88 69.30
N LYS A 355 -44.43 -22.73 69.56
CA LYS A 355 -44.66 -21.92 70.78
C LYS A 355 -46.14 -21.51 70.95
N LYS A 356 -46.85 -21.32 69.84
CA LYS A 356 -48.29 -21.02 69.82
C LYS A 356 -49.20 -22.26 69.82
N GLY A 357 -48.64 -23.47 69.80
CA GLY A 357 -49.37 -24.74 69.83
C GLY A 357 -50.05 -25.12 68.51
N PHE A 358 -49.68 -24.50 67.39
CA PHE A 358 -50.25 -24.83 66.07
C PHE A 358 -49.63 -26.08 65.44
N ILE A 359 -48.47 -26.50 65.91
CA ILE A 359 -47.79 -27.73 65.48
C ILE A 359 -47.34 -28.53 66.70
N THR A 360 -47.28 -29.85 66.56
CA THR A 360 -46.84 -30.76 67.63
C THR A 360 -45.31 -30.80 67.75
N SER A 361 -44.83 -31.48 68.80
CA SER A 361 -43.41 -31.72 69.03
C SER A 361 -42.78 -32.53 67.88
N GLU A 362 -43.52 -33.49 67.37
CA GLU A 362 -43.12 -34.39 66.29
C GLU A 362 -43.12 -33.63 64.95
N GLU A 363 -44.12 -32.77 64.73
CA GLU A 363 -44.19 -31.90 63.55
C GLU A 363 -43.11 -30.80 63.56
N LEU A 364 -42.67 -30.35 64.74
CA LEU A 364 -41.53 -29.44 64.87
C LEU A 364 -40.23 -30.13 64.43
N GLU A 365 -39.98 -31.34 64.91
CA GLU A 365 -38.80 -32.12 64.55
C GLU A 365 -38.75 -32.40 63.04
N GLU A 366 -39.85 -32.91 62.49
CA GLU A 366 -39.96 -33.22 61.06
C GLU A 366 -39.67 -31.99 60.19
N ARG A 367 -40.24 -30.83 60.55
CA ARG A 367 -40.06 -29.60 59.77
C ARG A 367 -38.65 -29.01 59.92
N LEU A 368 -37.99 -29.18 61.06
CA LEU A 368 -36.60 -28.75 61.22
C LEU A 368 -35.63 -29.68 60.48
N ILE A 369 -35.86 -30.99 60.47
CA ILE A 369 -35.09 -31.93 59.65
C ILE A 369 -35.23 -31.58 58.16
N ASN A 370 -36.45 -31.28 57.70
CA ASN A 370 -36.70 -30.85 56.32
C ASN A 370 -36.04 -29.52 55.94
N LEU A 371 -35.71 -28.67 56.92
CA LEU A 371 -34.90 -27.46 56.70
C LEU A 371 -33.39 -27.73 56.67
N GLY A 372 -32.96 -28.98 56.88
CA GLY A 372 -31.57 -29.41 56.81
C GLY A 372 -30.81 -29.41 58.14
N TYR A 373 -31.50 -29.32 59.28
CA TYR A 373 -30.86 -29.50 60.59
C TYR A 373 -30.62 -30.98 60.89
N SER A 374 -29.50 -31.29 61.55
CA SER A 374 -29.18 -32.66 61.97
C SER A 374 -30.12 -33.13 63.09
N GLU A 375 -30.37 -34.43 63.21
CA GLU A 375 -31.24 -34.98 64.28
C GLU A 375 -30.75 -34.58 65.69
N ASP A 376 -29.43 -34.53 65.89
CA ASP A 376 -28.81 -34.10 67.15
C ASP A 376 -29.11 -32.63 67.45
N ASP A 377 -28.97 -31.74 66.46
CA ASP A 377 -29.27 -30.31 66.61
C ASP A 377 -30.78 -30.07 66.79
N VAL A 378 -31.62 -30.86 66.12
CA VAL A 378 -33.08 -30.80 66.27
C VAL A 378 -33.50 -31.14 67.69
N GLY A 379 -32.89 -32.17 68.29
CA GLY A 379 -33.11 -32.53 69.70
C GLY A 379 -32.74 -31.38 70.66
N LEU A 380 -31.58 -30.74 70.44
CA LEU A 380 -31.14 -29.59 71.23
C LEU A 380 -32.05 -28.36 71.04
N MET A 381 -32.46 -28.08 69.81
CA MET A 381 -33.38 -26.98 69.49
C MET A 381 -34.75 -27.22 70.12
N LYS A 382 -35.28 -28.45 70.04
CA LYS A 382 -36.53 -28.83 70.68
C LYS A 382 -36.46 -28.64 72.20
N MET A 383 -35.38 -29.10 72.85
CA MET A 383 -35.17 -28.87 74.29
C MET A 383 -35.13 -27.38 74.62
N LEU A 384 -34.42 -26.57 73.82
CA LEU A 384 -34.35 -25.12 74.01
C LEU A 384 -35.74 -24.48 73.90
N ILE A 385 -36.49 -24.77 72.83
CA ILE A 385 -37.82 -24.21 72.58
C ILE A 385 -38.83 -24.64 73.64
N ILE A 386 -38.78 -25.91 74.09
CA ILE A 386 -39.62 -26.42 75.18
C ILE A 386 -39.26 -25.72 76.49
N SER A 387 -37.97 -25.60 76.82
CA SER A 387 -37.53 -24.93 78.06
C SER A 387 -37.93 -23.46 78.09
N GLU A 388 -37.89 -22.75 76.96
CA GLU A 388 -38.42 -21.40 76.84
C GLU A 388 -39.93 -21.40 77.08
N THR A 389 -40.67 -22.33 76.45
CA THR A 389 -42.14 -22.41 76.58
C THR A 389 -42.58 -22.75 78.01
N GLU A 390 -41.86 -23.63 78.71
CA GLU A 390 -42.11 -23.98 80.11
C GLU A 390 -41.74 -22.84 81.06
N ASN A 391 -40.59 -22.20 80.86
CA ASN A 391 -40.23 -20.99 81.62
C ASN A 391 -41.27 -19.89 81.44
N TYR A 392 -41.78 -19.68 80.21
CA TYR A 392 -42.87 -18.72 79.96
C TYR A 392 -44.13 -19.07 80.73
N LYS A 393 -44.55 -20.34 80.75
CA LYS A 393 -45.74 -20.79 81.53
C LYS A 393 -45.57 -20.57 83.02
N VAL A 394 -44.40 -20.91 83.58
CA VAL A 394 -44.08 -20.70 84.99
C VAL A 394 -44.08 -19.20 85.31
N TRP A 395 -43.40 -18.39 84.49
CA TRP A 395 -43.28 -16.95 84.71
C TRP A 395 -44.64 -16.23 84.64
N VAL A 396 -45.52 -16.63 83.70
CA VAL A 396 -46.90 -16.14 83.62
C VAL A 396 -47.71 -16.52 84.87
N SER A 397 -47.53 -17.74 85.40
CA SER A 397 -48.20 -18.18 86.62
C SER A 397 -47.74 -17.37 87.84
N GLU A 398 -46.45 -17.05 87.94
CA GLU A 398 -45.89 -16.23 89.00
C GLU A 398 -46.32 -14.76 88.89
N ILE A 399 -46.42 -14.19 87.69
CA ILE A 399 -46.97 -12.85 87.47
C ILE A 399 -48.42 -12.78 87.95
N LYS A 400 -49.24 -13.78 87.59
CA LYS A 400 -50.65 -13.86 88.03
C LYS A 400 -50.76 -14.00 89.56
N LYS A 401 -49.87 -14.77 90.20
CA LYS A 401 -49.80 -14.87 91.67
C LYS A 401 -49.34 -13.56 92.31
N ALA A 402 -48.31 -12.93 91.77
CA ALA A 402 -47.80 -11.64 92.27
C ALA A 402 -48.85 -10.55 92.16
N TYR A 403 -49.61 -10.49 91.06
CA TYR A 403 -50.77 -9.63 90.93
C TYR A 403 -51.85 -9.98 91.96
N LYS A 404 -52.18 -11.26 92.14
CA LYS A 404 -53.14 -11.71 93.17
C LYS A 404 -52.75 -11.32 94.60
N LEU A 405 -51.45 -11.23 94.89
CA LEU A 405 -50.89 -10.88 96.19
C LEU A 405 -50.60 -9.37 96.36
N ASP A 406 -51.09 -8.51 95.44
CA ASP A 406 -50.86 -7.06 95.42
C ASP A 406 -49.37 -6.65 95.39
N LEU A 407 -48.50 -7.54 94.87
CA LEU A 407 -47.07 -7.25 94.65
C LEU A 407 -46.81 -6.57 93.30
N LEU A 408 -47.80 -6.57 92.42
CA LEU A 408 -47.82 -5.86 91.14
C LEU A 408 -49.14 -5.12 91.02
N ASP A 409 -49.10 -3.91 90.47
CA ASP A 409 -50.34 -3.21 90.09
C ASP A 409 -50.90 -3.76 88.76
N HIS A 410 -52.10 -3.30 88.40
CA HIS A 410 -52.79 -3.78 87.21
C HIS A 410 -51.99 -3.50 85.93
N ASP A 411 -51.40 -2.31 85.80
CA ASP A 411 -50.69 -1.90 84.59
C ASP A 411 -49.34 -2.62 84.46
N GLU A 412 -48.66 -2.85 85.58
CA GLU A 412 -47.43 -3.66 85.65
C GLU A 412 -47.69 -5.13 85.31
N ALA A 413 -48.75 -5.73 85.87
CA ALA A 413 -49.13 -7.10 85.56
C ALA A 413 -49.56 -7.22 84.09
N PHE A 414 -50.28 -6.24 83.57
CA PHE A 414 -50.71 -6.20 82.17
C PHE A 414 -49.51 -6.13 81.21
N SER A 415 -48.57 -5.21 81.45
CA SER A 415 -47.38 -5.08 80.61
C SER A 415 -46.52 -6.34 80.64
N LYS A 416 -46.29 -6.92 81.83
CA LYS A 416 -45.47 -8.14 81.96
C LYS A 416 -46.11 -9.35 81.28
N LEU A 417 -47.44 -9.48 81.32
CA LEU A 417 -48.17 -10.54 80.60
C LEU A 417 -48.19 -10.29 79.09
N ARG A 418 -48.22 -9.02 78.64
CA ARG A 418 -48.10 -8.64 77.23
C ARG A 418 -46.70 -8.98 76.69
N ASP A 419 -45.65 -8.75 77.47
CA ASP A 419 -44.28 -9.14 77.12
C ASP A 419 -44.10 -10.68 77.03
N CYS A 420 -44.98 -11.45 77.67
CA CYS A 420 -45.10 -12.90 77.49
C CYS A 420 -45.84 -13.32 76.22
N GLY A 421 -46.30 -12.37 75.41
CA GLY A 421 -46.97 -12.62 74.14
C GLY A 421 -48.47 -12.96 74.26
N TYR A 422 -49.11 -12.68 75.39
CA TYR A 422 -50.57 -12.79 75.52
C TYR A 422 -51.26 -11.63 74.80
N THR A 423 -52.44 -11.89 74.23
CA THR A 423 -53.24 -10.83 73.62
C THR A 423 -53.89 -9.98 74.70
N ASP A 424 -54.14 -8.71 74.38
CA ASP A 424 -54.74 -7.75 75.30
C ASP A 424 -56.07 -8.25 75.89
N GLU A 425 -56.89 -8.93 75.08
CA GLU A 425 -58.17 -9.51 75.51
C GLU A 425 -57.96 -10.62 76.55
N ALA A 426 -56.98 -11.52 76.32
CA ALA A 426 -56.69 -12.63 77.22
C ALA A 426 -56.09 -12.17 78.55
N ILE A 427 -55.30 -11.09 78.53
CA ILE A 427 -54.73 -10.46 79.72
C ILE A 427 -55.85 -9.81 80.52
N THR A 428 -56.68 -8.99 79.87
CA THR A 428 -57.82 -8.29 80.49
C THR A 428 -58.73 -9.29 81.21
N LEU A 429 -59.11 -10.38 80.53
CA LEU A 429 -59.94 -11.42 81.13
C LEU A 429 -59.24 -12.12 82.30
N SER A 430 -57.94 -12.43 82.18
CA SER A 430 -57.18 -13.09 83.24
C SER A 430 -57.05 -12.24 84.51
N LEU A 431 -56.79 -10.95 84.36
CA LEU A 431 -56.64 -10.02 85.49
C LEU A 431 -58.00 -9.75 86.14
N ALA A 432 -59.07 -9.55 85.34
CA ALA A 432 -60.43 -9.38 85.86
C ALA A 432 -60.91 -10.59 86.70
N ILE A 433 -60.56 -11.83 86.28
CA ILE A 433 -60.84 -13.04 87.07
C ILE A 433 -60.08 -13.00 88.41
N ILE A 434 -58.83 -12.54 88.41
CA ILE A 434 -58.03 -12.44 89.64
C ILE A 434 -58.59 -11.36 90.57
N ASP A 435 -59.05 -10.23 90.03
CA ASP A 435 -59.68 -9.15 90.80
C ASP A 435 -60.97 -9.61 91.49
N LEU A 436 -61.80 -10.40 90.79
CA LEU A 436 -62.96 -11.05 91.40
C LEU A 436 -62.55 -12.00 92.54
N GLN A 437 -61.47 -12.76 92.37
CA GLN A 437 -60.95 -13.66 93.42
C GLN A 437 -60.34 -12.92 94.61
N LYS A 438 -59.89 -11.66 94.46
CA LYS A 438 -59.46 -10.82 95.57
C LYS A 438 -60.65 -10.34 96.41
N GLY A 439 -61.77 -10.04 95.75
CA GLY A 439 -63.00 -9.56 96.40
C GLY A 439 -63.77 -10.60 97.22
N ASP A 440 -63.51 -11.89 97.03
CA ASP A 440 -64.19 -13.00 97.75
C ASP A 440 -63.45 -13.44 99.05
N VAL A 441 -62.42 -12.73 99.51
CA VAL A 441 -61.59 -13.09 100.70
C VAL A 441 -61.72 -12.08 101.86
N GLU A 442 -62.82 -11.32 101.95
CA GLU A 442 -63.19 -10.55 103.15
C GLU A 442 -64.33 -11.17 103.95
#